data_AF-A0A9X0D9J4-F1
#
_entry.id   AF-A0A9X0D9J4-F1
#
_cell.length_a   1.000
_cell.length_b   1.000
_cell.length_c   1.000
_cell.angle_alpha   90.00
_cell.angle_beta   90.00
_cell.angle_gamma   90.00
#
_symmetry.space_group_name_H-M   'P 1'
#
loop_
_entity.id
_entity.type
_entity.pdbx_description
1 polymer ?
#
loop_
_entity_poly.entity_id
_entity_poly.type
_entity_poly.pdbx_seq_one_letter_code
_entity_poly.pdbx_strand_id
1 'polypeptide(L)'
;MERVPFLELATNPHVPQADIKTLPGPRIIKHHLLYDVIPKGANEKTLDDPNVLFIKYEDLRKDLVSHVRMIANFLNQPLSDDLINRIAEQCSFSGMKKNASSFSMPTKEGEASFLRKGVVGDWRNYFTPELNDRFDRKCWQN
;
A
#
# COMPACT_ATOMS: atom_id res chain seq x y z
N MET A 1 -2.67 -14.44 -25.73
CA MET A 1 -2.51 -14.43 -24.26
C MET A 1 -3.68 -13.66 -23.67
N GLU A 2 -4.57 -14.37 -22.99
CA GLU A 2 -5.74 -13.80 -22.34
C GLU A 2 -5.31 -13.07 -21.05
N ARG A 3 -5.58 -11.77 -21.01
CA ARG A 3 -5.11 -10.83 -19.97
C ARG A 3 -5.94 -10.99 -18.69
N VAL A 4 -5.33 -10.67 -17.54
CA VAL A 4 -5.92 -10.88 -16.22
C VAL A 4 -6.48 -9.54 -15.71
N PRO A 5 -7.80 -9.40 -15.51
CA PRO A 5 -8.49 -8.09 -15.40
C PRO A 5 -8.01 -7.15 -14.28
N PHE A 6 -7.39 -7.67 -13.22
CA PHE A 6 -6.95 -6.84 -12.08
C PHE A 6 -5.57 -6.19 -12.27
N LEU A 7 -4.78 -6.63 -13.26
CA LEU A 7 -3.45 -6.07 -13.57
C LEU A 7 -3.48 -5.04 -14.70
N GLU A 8 -4.66 -4.79 -15.28
CA GLU A 8 -4.81 -3.94 -16.47
C GLU A 8 -4.92 -2.44 -16.15
N LEU A 9 -5.08 -2.06 -14.88
CA LEU A 9 -5.35 -0.69 -14.43
C LEU A 9 -4.10 0.13 -14.06
N ALA A 10 -2.94 -0.17 -14.64
CA ALA A 10 -1.72 0.60 -14.44
C ALA A 10 -1.23 1.29 -15.73
N THR A 11 -2.12 1.87 -16.53
CA THR A 11 -1.71 2.96 -17.43
C THR A 11 -1.84 4.29 -16.68
N ASN A 12 -1.05 4.44 -15.61
CA ASN A 12 -0.74 5.78 -15.15
C ASN A 12 0.09 6.41 -16.29
N PRO A 13 -0.24 7.61 -16.81
CA PRO A 13 0.69 8.31 -17.70
C PRO A 13 2.08 8.29 -17.08
N HIS A 14 3.12 8.16 -17.89
CA HIS A 14 4.50 8.00 -17.46
C HIS A 14 4.94 9.17 -16.57
N VAL A 15 4.58 9.11 -15.29
CA VAL A 15 5.14 9.97 -14.25
C VAL A 15 6.58 9.49 -14.13
N PRO A 16 7.58 10.36 -14.31
CA PRO A 16 8.97 9.99 -14.08
C PRO A 16 9.04 9.38 -12.68
N GLN A 17 9.29 8.07 -12.60
CA GLN A 17 9.51 7.44 -11.30
C GLN A 17 10.82 8.00 -10.78
N ALA A 18 10.77 8.71 -9.66
CA ALA A 18 11.96 9.23 -9.02
C ALA A 18 12.92 8.06 -8.73
N ASP A 19 14.18 8.21 -9.11
CA ASP A 19 15.19 7.20 -8.80
C ASP A 19 15.34 7.09 -7.28
N ILE A 20 15.00 5.92 -6.74
CA ILE A 20 15.10 5.61 -5.31
C ILE A 20 16.56 5.65 -4.83
N LYS A 21 17.56 5.86 -5.69
CA LYS A 21 18.93 6.13 -5.25
C LYS A 21 19.23 7.61 -5.05
N THR A 22 18.47 8.54 -5.61
CA THR A 22 18.82 9.97 -5.67
C THR A 22 18.11 10.89 -4.67
N LEU A 23 17.05 10.45 -3.98
CA LEU A 23 16.35 11.28 -2.98
C LEU A 23 17.11 11.37 -1.63
N PRO A 24 16.95 12.42 -0.83
CA PRO A 24 17.45 12.41 0.54
C PRO A 24 16.66 11.40 1.40
N GLY A 25 17.34 10.66 2.29
CA GLY A 25 16.68 9.86 3.33
C GLY A 25 16.15 10.72 4.48
N PRO A 26 15.25 10.21 5.35
CA PRO A 26 14.61 8.89 5.32
C PRO A 26 13.47 8.77 4.29
N ARG A 27 13.26 7.58 3.70
CA ARG A 27 12.28 7.37 2.61
C ARG A 27 11.24 6.32 2.98
N ILE A 28 9.98 6.59 2.64
CA ILE A 28 8.86 5.67 2.82
C ILE A 28 8.42 5.18 1.44
N ILE A 29 8.49 3.87 1.21
CA ILE A 29 8.02 3.24 -0.02
C ILE A 29 6.75 2.45 0.29
N LYS A 30 5.64 2.81 -0.33
CA LYS A 30 4.36 2.12 -0.21
C LYS A 30 4.15 1.21 -1.42
N HIS A 31 3.97 -0.08 -1.19
CA HIS A 31 3.68 -1.04 -2.25
C HIS A 31 2.46 -1.91 -1.90
N HIS A 32 1.72 -2.31 -2.94
CA HIS A 32 0.47 -3.08 -2.81
C HIS A 32 0.65 -4.57 -3.17
N LEU A 33 1.84 -4.99 -3.61
CA LEU A 33 2.12 -6.40 -3.90
C LEU A 33 2.82 -7.06 -2.69
N LEU A 34 2.52 -8.35 -2.52
CA LEU A 34 3.19 -9.25 -1.57
C LEU A 34 4.70 -9.29 -1.83
N TYR A 35 5.48 -9.45 -0.76
CA TYR A 35 6.95 -9.48 -0.76
C TYR A 35 7.52 -10.40 -1.85
N ASP A 36 6.98 -11.62 -1.97
CA ASP A 36 7.45 -12.64 -2.92
C ASP A 36 7.11 -12.34 -4.39
N VAL A 37 6.22 -11.36 -4.63
CA VAL A 37 5.70 -10.99 -5.96
C VAL A 37 6.20 -9.61 -6.40
N ILE A 38 6.97 -8.91 -5.55
CA ILE A 38 7.78 -7.78 -6.00
C ILE A 38 8.78 -8.37 -7.00
N PRO A 39 8.82 -7.92 -8.26
CA PRO A 39 9.77 -8.46 -9.22
C PRO A 39 11.17 -8.34 -8.62
N LYS A 40 11.86 -9.48 -8.46
CA LYS A 40 13.23 -9.63 -7.92
C LYS A 40 14.30 -8.82 -8.69
N GLY A 41 13.89 -7.98 -9.65
CA GLY A 41 14.69 -6.99 -10.35
C GLY A 41 14.89 -5.67 -9.61
N ALA A 42 14.23 -5.45 -8.46
CA ALA A 42 14.48 -4.29 -7.60
C ALA A 42 15.08 -4.71 -6.25
N ASN A 43 16.39 -5.00 -6.27
CA ASN A 43 17.33 -4.79 -5.17
C ASN A 43 17.05 -5.51 -3.83
N GLU A 44 17.55 -6.73 -3.71
CA GLU A 44 17.82 -7.40 -2.42
C GLU A 44 18.60 -6.49 -1.44
N LYS A 45 19.46 -5.60 -1.97
CA LYS A 45 20.25 -4.62 -1.20
C LYS A 45 19.47 -3.42 -0.63
N THR A 46 18.26 -3.10 -1.11
CA THR A 46 17.53 -1.90 -0.62
C THR A 46 16.68 -2.15 0.61
N LEU A 47 16.44 -3.43 0.96
CA LEU A 47 15.65 -3.79 2.14
C LEU A 47 16.47 -3.69 3.43
N ASP A 48 17.78 -3.90 3.33
CA ASP A 48 18.72 -3.73 4.45
C ASP A 48 19.22 -2.28 4.59
N ASP A 49 18.72 -1.36 3.76
CA ASP A 49 19.08 0.06 3.86
C ASP A 49 18.40 0.67 5.10
N PRO A 50 19.15 1.23 6.07
CA PRO A 50 18.58 1.87 7.25
C PRO A 50 17.68 3.08 6.92
N ASN A 51 17.71 3.58 5.68
CA ASN A 51 16.87 4.67 5.19
C ASN A 51 15.60 4.19 4.47
N VAL A 52 15.27 2.90 4.51
CA VAL A 52 14.06 2.30 3.93
C VAL A 52 13.25 1.58 5.00
N LEU A 53 11.99 1.98 5.17
CA LEU A 53 11.05 1.31 6.06
C LEU A 53 10.02 0.50 5.26
N PHE A 54 10.04 -0.82 5.41
CA PHE A 54 9.06 -1.70 4.79
C PHE A 54 7.84 -1.90 5.70
N ILE A 55 6.64 -1.71 5.15
CA ILE A 55 5.38 -1.87 5.88
C ILE A 55 4.36 -2.60 5.00
N LYS A 56 3.68 -3.59 5.58
CA LYS A 56 2.57 -4.32 4.93
C LYS A 56 1.24 -3.70 5.33
N TYR A 57 0.32 -3.59 4.37
CA TYR A 57 -1.02 -3.05 4.61
C TYR A 57 -1.80 -3.87 5.64
N GLU A 58 -1.63 -5.19 5.62
CA GLU A 58 -2.29 -6.12 6.53
C GLU A 58 -1.88 -5.87 7.98
N ASP A 59 -0.62 -5.54 8.23
CA ASP A 59 -0.12 -5.31 9.58
C ASP A 59 -0.53 -3.91 10.08
N LEU A 60 -0.56 -2.90 9.20
CA LEU A 60 -1.21 -1.61 9.50
C LEU A 60 -2.68 -1.77 9.87
N ARG A 61 -3.39 -2.71 9.22
CA ARG A 61 -4.81 -2.93 9.50
C ARG A 61 -5.04 -3.65 10.82
N LYS A 62 -4.12 -4.52 11.24
CA LYS A 62 -4.17 -5.24 12.53
C LYS A 62 -3.87 -4.32 13.71
N ASP A 63 -2.81 -3.51 13.60
CA ASP A 63 -2.39 -2.60 14.67
C ASP A 63 -1.81 -1.31 14.10
N LEU A 64 -2.68 -0.32 13.90
CA LEU A 64 -2.30 0.96 13.33
C LEU A 64 -1.46 1.80 14.30
N VAL A 65 -1.72 1.73 15.61
CA VAL A 65 -1.06 2.55 16.63
C VAL A 65 0.43 2.20 16.72
N SER A 66 0.75 0.90 16.80
CA SER A 66 2.14 0.44 16.84
C SER A 66 2.91 0.79 15.57
N HIS A 67 2.27 0.71 14.41
CA HIS A 67 2.93 1.06 13.14
C HIS A 67 3.12 2.58 12.97
N VAL A 68 2.18 3.41 13.46
CA VAL A 68 2.39 4.87 13.49
C VAL A 68 3.60 5.20 14.37
N ARG A 69 3.75 4.55 15.52
CA ARG A 69 4.93 4.69 16.39
C ARG A 69 6.21 4.26 15.68
N MET A 70 6.19 3.13 14.97
CA MET A 70 7.32 2.63 14.18
C MET A 70 7.74 3.63 13.10
N ILE A 71 6.79 4.21 12.37
CA ILE A 71 7.06 5.24 11.35
C ILE A 71 7.65 6.50 12.00
N ALA A 72 7.09 6.96 13.12
CA ALA A 72 7.58 8.14 13.83
C ALA A 72 9.04 7.96 14.29
N ASN A 73 9.36 6.81 14.86
CA ASN A 73 10.72 6.45 15.27
C ASN A 73 11.68 6.41 14.07
N PHE A 74 11.27 5.82 12.95
CA PHE A 74 12.06 5.76 11.73
C PHE A 74 12.37 7.15 11.15
N LEU A 75 11.42 8.09 11.25
CA LEU A 75 11.60 9.48 10.85
C LEU A 75 12.35 10.33 11.90
N ASN A 76 12.79 9.74 13.01
CA ASN A 76 13.37 10.44 14.16
C ASN A 76 12.46 11.56 14.69
N GLN A 77 11.15 11.33 14.69
CA GLN A 77 10.14 12.27 15.20
C GLN A 77 9.55 11.72 16.50
N PRO A 78 9.93 12.24 17.68
CA PRO A 78 9.32 11.83 18.94
C PRO A 78 7.89 12.36 19.00
N LEU A 79 6.91 11.47 19.09
CA LEU A 79 5.50 11.80 19.25
C LEU A 79 4.99 11.29 20.60
N SER A 80 4.09 12.06 21.23
CA SER A 80 3.39 11.60 22.43
C SER A 80 2.38 10.51 22.08
N ASP A 81 2.04 9.66 23.05
CA ASP A 81 1.05 8.59 22.86
C ASP A 81 -0.32 9.14 22.42
N ASP A 82 -0.72 10.30 22.95
CA ASP A 82 -1.96 10.99 22.55
C ASP A 82 -1.96 11.38 21.07
N LEU A 83 -0.83 11.89 20.57
CA LEU A 83 -0.69 12.29 19.18
C LEU A 83 -0.66 11.06 18.26
N ILE A 84 0.01 9.98 18.67
CA ILE A 84 0.02 8.71 17.94
C ILE A 84 -1.41 8.16 17.82
N ASN A 85 -2.16 8.13 18.91
CA ASN A 85 -3.55 7.65 18.92
C ASN A 85 -4.44 8.50 18.02
N ARG A 86 -4.28 9.83 18.07
CA ARG A 86 -5.03 10.75 17.21
C ARG A 86 -4.71 10.53 15.73
N ILE A 87 -3.43 10.37 15.38
CA ILE A 87 -3.02 10.06 14.00
C ILE A 87 -3.63 8.73 13.55
N ALA A 88 -3.55 7.68 14.38
CA ALA A 88 -4.13 6.38 14.07
C ALA A 88 -5.65 6.48 13.86
N GLU A 89 -6.37 7.25 14.68
CA GLU A 89 -7.80 7.45 14.49
C GLU A 89 -8.12 8.17 13.17
N GLN A 90 -7.38 9.24 12.84
CA GLN A 90 -7.57 10.00 11.60
C GLN A 90 -7.21 9.17 10.35
N CYS A 91 -6.16 8.36 10.43
CA CYS A 91 -5.72 7.46 9.37
C CYS A 91 -6.51 6.15 9.30
N SER A 92 -7.42 5.89 10.25
CA SER A 92 -8.33 4.75 10.17
C SER A 92 -9.28 4.90 8.98
N PHE A 93 -9.78 3.79 8.44
CA PHE A 93 -10.74 3.86 7.33
C PHE A 93 -11.98 4.70 7.67
N SER A 94 -12.49 4.58 8.90
CA SER A 94 -13.57 5.41 9.42
C SER A 94 -13.20 6.89 9.50
N GLY A 95 -11.99 7.21 9.96
CA GLY A 95 -11.47 8.57 10.03
C GLY A 95 -11.33 9.21 8.65
N MET A 96 -10.70 8.50 7.71
CA MET A 96 -10.53 8.94 6.34
C MET A 96 -11.87 9.12 5.62
N LYS A 97 -12.86 8.24 5.86
CA LYS A 97 -14.19 8.33 5.26
C LYS A 97 -14.97 9.58 5.70
N LYS A 98 -14.71 10.12 6.90
CA LYS A 98 -15.29 11.41 7.33
C LYS A 98 -14.82 12.57 6.44
N ASN A 99 -13.62 12.46 5.86
CA ASN A 99 -13.03 13.44 4.94
C ASN A 99 -12.98 12.90 3.50
N ALA A 100 -13.98 12.13 3.08
CA ALA A 100 -13.98 11.43 1.79
C ALA A 100 -13.84 12.36 0.56
N SER A 101 -14.27 13.62 0.67
CA SER A 101 -14.13 14.63 -0.40
C SER A 101 -12.67 14.98 -0.69
N SER A 102 -11.76 14.90 0.29
CA SER A 102 -10.33 15.05 0.08
C SER A 102 -9.71 13.87 -0.69
N PHE A 103 -10.47 12.79 -0.85
CA PHE A 103 -10.07 11.56 -1.54
C PHE A 103 -10.99 11.25 -2.72
N SER A 104 -11.71 12.24 -3.28
CA SER A 104 -12.42 12.06 -4.54
C SER A 104 -11.49 12.33 -5.72
N MET A 105 -11.69 11.59 -6.81
CA MET A 105 -11.01 11.83 -8.08
C MET A 105 -12.03 12.22 -9.13
N PRO A 106 -11.74 13.23 -9.97
CA PRO A 106 -12.60 13.57 -11.08
C PRO A 106 -12.59 12.44 -12.10
N THR A 107 -13.78 12.06 -12.56
CA THR A 107 -14.01 11.04 -13.58
C THR A 107 -14.89 11.62 -14.69
N LYS A 108 -14.97 10.92 -15.83
CA LYS A 108 -15.83 11.34 -16.95
C LYS A 108 -17.32 11.38 -16.58
N GLU A 109 -17.73 10.68 -15.52
CA GLU A 109 -19.12 10.53 -15.08
C GLU A 109 -19.41 11.31 -13.77
N GLY A 110 -18.47 12.13 -13.28
CA GLY A 110 -18.60 12.90 -12.04
C GLY A 110 -17.43 12.64 -11.08
N GLU A 111 -17.69 12.61 -9.78
CA GLU A 111 -16.66 12.32 -8.76
C GLU A 111 -16.77 10.87 -8.28
N ALA A 112 -15.67 10.12 -8.39
CA ALA A 112 -15.57 8.78 -7.80
C ALA A 112 -14.74 8.83 -6.51
N SER A 113 -15.22 8.16 -5.46
CA SER A 113 -14.46 8.03 -4.23
C SER A 113 -13.29 7.07 -4.42
N PHE A 114 -12.09 7.51 -4.06
CA PHE A 114 -10.91 6.64 -4.00
C PHE A 114 -10.98 5.63 -2.84
N LEU A 115 -11.81 5.91 -1.82
CA LEU A 115 -11.99 5.06 -0.65
C LEU A 115 -13.10 4.03 -0.88
N ARG A 116 -12.73 2.77 -1.14
CA ARG A 116 -13.70 1.70 -1.45
C ARG A 116 -14.20 0.93 -0.23
N LYS A 117 -13.40 0.01 0.32
CA LYS A 117 -13.79 -0.85 1.47
C LYS A 117 -12.84 -0.82 2.66
N GLY A 118 -11.52 -0.65 2.43
CA GLY A 118 -10.53 -0.66 3.51
C GLY A 118 -10.46 -1.97 4.30
N VAL A 119 -10.59 -3.11 3.61
CA VAL A 119 -10.59 -4.45 4.22
C VAL A 119 -9.55 -5.35 3.56
N VAL A 120 -8.97 -6.25 4.38
CA VAL A 120 -8.05 -7.29 3.93
C VAL A 120 -8.88 -8.51 3.51
N GLY A 121 -8.49 -9.17 2.43
CA GLY A 121 -9.14 -10.40 1.98
C GLY A 121 -10.34 -10.23 1.04
N ASP A 122 -10.65 -8.99 0.61
CA ASP A 122 -11.79 -8.75 -0.30
C ASP A 122 -11.65 -9.46 -1.66
N TRP A 123 -10.43 -9.88 -2.03
CA TRP A 123 -10.17 -10.67 -3.24
C TRP A 123 -10.99 -11.97 -3.28
N ARG A 124 -11.32 -12.56 -2.13
CA ARG A 124 -12.13 -13.79 -2.03
C ARG A 124 -13.55 -13.62 -2.59
N ASN A 125 -14.04 -12.39 -2.66
CA ASN A 125 -15.36 -12.08 -3.23
C ASN A 125 -15.35 -12.00 -4.77
N TYR A 126 -14.16 -12.02 -5.39
CA TYR A 126 -13.99 -11.83 -6.84
C TYR A 126 -13.27 -13.01 -7.51
N PHE A 127 -12.47 -13.76 -6.75
CA PHE A 127 -11.72 -14.90 -7.29
C PHE A 127 -12.59 -16.16 -7.23
N THR A 128 -12.87 -16.74 -8.41
CA THR A 128 -13.36 -18.11 -8.49
C THR A 128 -12.25 -19.08 -8.06
N PRO A 129 -12.58 -20.32 -7.65
CA PRO A 129 -11.58 -21.32 -7.30
C PRO A 129 -10.52 -21.52 -8.41
N GLU A 130 -10.93 -21.53 -9.67
CA GLU A 130 -10.04 -21.72 -10.82
C GLU A 130 -9.06 -20.54 -11.00
N LEU A 131 -9.54 -19.32 -10.76
CA LEU A 131 -8.71 -18.11 -10.80
C LEU A 131 -7.73 -18.07 -9.63
N ASN A 132 -8.16 -18.49 -8.45
CA ASN A 132 -7.29 -18.59 -7.28
C ASN A 132 -6.17 -19.60 -7.53
N ASP A 133 -6.50 -20.81 -7.99
CA ASP A 133 -5.51 -21.85 -8.30
C ASP A 133 -4.52 -21.39 -9.38
N ARG A 134 -5.01 -20.68 -10.40
CA ARG A 134 -4.16 -20.12 -11.46
C ARG A 134 -3.22 -19.04 -10.91
N PHE A 135 -3.71 -18.18 -10.02
CA PHE A 135 -2.91 -17.16 -9.36
C PHE A 135 -1.85 -17.81 -8.45
N ASP A 136 -2.25 -18.77 -7.64
CA ASP A 136 -1.38 -19.44 -6.67
C ASP A 136 -0.22 -20.16 -7.36
N ARG A 137 -0.50 -20.88 -8.46
CA ARG A 137 0.56 -21.49 -9.29
C ARG A 137 1.56 -20.49 -9.84
N LYS A 138 1.13 -19.27 -10.18
CA LYS A 138 2.02 -18.26 -10.76
C LYS A 138 2.85 -17.50 -9.73
N CYS A 139 2.26 -17.22 -8.57
CA CYS A 139 2.88 -16.38 -7.55
C CYS A 139 3.67 -17.17 -6.50
N TRP A 140 3.36 -18.45 -6.28
CA TRP A 140 3.96 -19.23 -5.19
C TRP A 140 4.79 -20.44 -5.63
N GLN A 141 4.85 -20.78 -6.92
CA GLN A 141 5.60 -21.94 -7.43
C GLN A 141 6.86 -21.57 -8.26
N ASN A 142 7.40 -20.35 -8.10
CA ASN A 142 8.67 -19.92 -8.72
C ASN A 142 9.76 -19.59 -7.70
#